data_AF-A0A2V8M1B3-F1
#
_entry.id   AF-A0A2V8M1B3-F1
#
_cell.length_a   1.000
_cell.length_b   1.000
_cell.length_c   1.000
_cell.angle_alpha   90.00
_cell.angle_beta   90.00
_cell.angle_gamma   90.00
#
_symmetry.space_group_name_H-M   'P 1'
#
loop_
_entity.id
_entity.type
_entity.pdbx_description
1 polymer ?
#
loop_
_entity_poly.entity_id
_entity_poly.type
_entity_poly.pdbx_seq_one_letter_code
_entity_poly.pdbx_strand_id
1 'polypeptide(L)'
;MRFAGYYKMPAPQTEQENCVAHNGSLIPVPGRDIMVQAWYQGGVSVFDFTDGAHPFEIAFFDRGPIDAKDLITGGYWSTYWYNGYIYGSEISRGIDVFKLIPSQYLSQNEIDAANLVRSDELNAQEQKRSIWPASSVVARAYLDQLVRSKGIQPERAHTVTDTLARADKLRSSGDKGAAAFIRQLDALVNQLQRDAGTAAAPDAVHLRLLAATIKGRTANLH
;
A
#
# COMPACT_ATOMS: atom_id res chain seq x y z
N MET A 1 -18.77 -0.94 -11.13
CA MET A 1 -18.35 0.46 -11.24
C MET A 1 -18.53 0.91 -12.69
N ARG A 2 -19.03 2.11 -12.92
CA ARG A 2 -19.07 2.76 -14.25
C ARG A 2 -18.26 4.04 -14.14
N PHE A 3 -17.44 4.32 -15.16
CA PHE A 3 -16.66 5.55 -15.23
C PHE A 3 -17.60 6.77 -15.27
N ALA A 4 -17.30 7.80 -14.46
CA ALA A 4 -18.14 9.00 -14.34
C ALA A 4 -17.56 10.21 -15.10
N GLY A 5 -16.25 10.43 -15.02
CA GLY A 5 -15.61 11.58 -15.65
C GLY A 5 -14.12 11.68 -15.29
N TYR A 6 -13.46 12.68 -15.86
CA TYR A 6 -12.09 13.06 -15.53
C TYR A 6 -12.10 14.45 -14.90
N TYR A 7 -11.26 14.67 -13.91
CA TYR A 7 -10.84 16.01 -13.52
C TYR A 7 -9.51 16.33 -14.19
N LYS A 8 -9.42 17.51 -14.80
CA LYS A 8 -8.18 18.10 -15.29
C LYS A 8 -8.10 19.50 -14.69
N MET A 9 -6.98 19.83 -14.06
CA MET A 9 -6.82 21.17 -13.50
C MET A 9 -6.97 22.24 -14.60
N PRO A 10 -7.61 23.38 -14.30
CA PRO A 10 -7.91 24.41 -15.28
C PRO A 10 -6.71 25.31 -15.60
N ALA A 11 -5.69 25.33 -14.71
CA ALA A 11 -4.56 26.23 -14.82
C ALA A 11 -3.80 26.06 -16.16
N PRO A 12 -3.61 27.13 -16.96
CA PRO A 12 -2.78 27.09 -18.15
C PRO A 12 -1.30 27.07 -17.74
N GLN A 13 -0.52 26.19 -18.38
CA GLN A 13 0.91 26.05 -18.12
C GLN A 13 1.74 26.45 -19.34
N THR A 14 2.93 26.94 -19.07
CA THR A 14 3.95 27.27 -20.06
C THR A 14 4.77 26.04 -20.46
N GLU A 15 5.58 26.17 -21.50
CA GLU A 15 6.53 25.12 -21.91
C GLU A 15 7.68 24.94 -20.90
N GLN A 16 7.85 25.89 -19.95
CA GLN A 16 8.85 25.87 -18.89
C GLN A 16 8.37 25.12 -17.64
N GLU A 17 7.18 24.52 -17.67
CA GLU A 17 6.56 23.87 -16.52
C GLU A 17 6.35 22.36 -16.74
N ASN A 18 6.90 21.54 -15.84
CA ASN A 18 6.56 20.12 -15.79
C ASN A 18 5.25 19.91 -15.04
N CYS A 19 4.38 19.04 -15.57
CA CYS A 19 3.06 18.80 -15.02
C CYS A 19 2.63 17.34 -15.12
N VAL A 20 2.16 16.81 -14.01
CA VAL A 20 1.34 15.59 -13.94
C VAL A 20 0.59 15.59 -12.62
N ALA A 21 -0.57 14.93 -12.58
CA ALA A 21 -1.31 14.72 -11.34
C ALA A 21 -0.45 13.89 -10.37
N HIS A 22 -0.31 14.38 -9.14
CA HIS A 22 0.53 13.79 -8.11
C HIS A 22 -0.25 13.51 -6.83
N ASN A 23 0.47 13.24 -5.74
CA ASN A 23 -0.14 12.78 -4.51
C ASN A 23 -1.05 13.86 -3.89
N GLY A 24 -2.20 13.40 -3.41
CA GLY A 24 -3.21 14.21 -2.76
C GLY A 24 -3.85 13.48 -1.59
N SER A 25 -4.77 14.15 -0.91
CA SER A 25 -5.66 13.53 0.09
C SER A 25 -7.03 14.20 0.10
N LEU A 26 -8.00 13.54 0.74
CA LEU A 26 -9.31 14.13 0.97
C LEU A 26 -9.27 15.22 2.03
N ILE A 27 -10.15 16.21 1.88
CA ILE A 27 -10.51 17.18 2.92
C ILE A 27 -11.86 16.73 3.48
N PRO A 28 -11.98 16.44 4.79
CA PRO A 28 -13.14 15.75 5.36
C PRO A 28 -14.32 16.70 5.62
N VAL A 29 -14.79 17.40 4.59
CA VAL A 29 -16.02 18.21 4.66
C VAL A 29 -17.23 17.27 4.67
N PRO A 30 -18.13 17.34 5.68
CA PRO A 30 -19.27 16.43 5.76
C PRO A 30 -20.18 16.48 4.52
N GLY A 31 -20.45 15.33 3.93
CA GLY A 31 -21.36 15.21 2.78
C GLY A 31 -20.79 15.69 1.45
N ARG A 32 -19.48 15.98 1.37
CA ARG A 32 -18.79 16.36 0.14
C ARG A 32 -17.54 15.52 -0.07
N ASP A 33 -17.25 15.25 -1.32
CA ASP A 33 -16.00 14.62 -1.75
C ASP A 33 -15.08 15.71 -2.29
N ILE A 34 -14.18 16.21 -1.43
CA ILE A 34 -13.22 17.26 -1.78
C ILE A 34 -11.81 16.68 -1.67
N MET A 35 -10.99 16.90 -2.69
CA MET A 35 -9.60 16.47 -2.73
C MET A 35 -8.67 17.67 -2.87
N VAL A 36 -7.57 17.67 -2.12
CA VAL A 36 -6.39 18.48 -2.42
C VAL A 36 -5.37 17.61 -3.13
N GLN A 37 -4.82 18.12 -4.23
CA GLN A 37 -3.90 17.38 -5.08
C GLN A 37 -2.75 18.25 -5.57
N ALA A 38 -1.55 17.66 -5.60
CA ALA A 38 -0.36 18.26 -6.16
C ALA A 38 -0.28 18.06 -7.68
N TRP A 39 0.26 19.05 -8.38
CA TRP A 39 0.37 19.06 -9.84
C TRP A 39 1.75 19.53 -10.33
N TYR A 40 2.84 19.14 -9.66
CA TYR A 40 4.18 19.66 -9.96
C TYR A 40 4.16 21.19 -10.07
N GLN A 41 4.71 21.76 -11.15
CA GLN A 41 4.79 23.20 -11.33
C GLN A 41 3.42 23.84 -11.58
N GLY A 42 2.38 23.05 -11.90
CA GLY A 42 0.98 23.52 -11.89
C GLY A 42 0.44 23.82 -10.48
N GLY A 43 1.20 23.51 -9.44
CA GLY A 43 0.88 23.95 -8.09
C GLY A 43 -0.03 22.98 -7.33
N VAL A 44 -0.89 23.56 -6.52
CA VAL A 44 -1.90 22.88 -5.70
C VAL A 44 -3.27 23.15 -6.30
N SER A 45 -4.08 22.11 -6.46
CA SER A 45 -5.49 22.25 -6.79
C SER A 45 -6.34 21.59 -5.72
N VAL A 46 -7.37 22.30 -5.25
CA VAL A 46 -8.43 21.76 -4.41
C VAL A 46 -9.69 21.72 -5.27
N PHE A 47 -10.25 20.53 -5.45
CA PHE A 47 -11.42 20.33 -6.30
C PHE A 47 -12.51 19.54 -5.58
N ASP A 48 -13.75 19.86 -5.91
CA ASP A 48 -14.93 19.12 -5.48
C ASP A 48 -15.30 18.11 -6.56
N PHE A 49 -15.46 16.84 -6.18
CA PHE A 49 -15.90 15.75 -7.04
C PHE A 49 -17.08 14.96 -6.43
N THR A 50 -17.86 15.60 -5.54
CA THR A 50 -19.11 15.07 -4.97
C THR A 50 -20.06 14.59 -6.06
N ASP A 51 -20.14 15.35 -7.16
CA ASP A 51 -20.62 14.83 -8.44
C ASP A 51 -19.43 14.42 -9.31
N GLY A 52 -19.10 13.12 -9.30
CA GLY A 52 -17.97 12.57 -10.04
C GLY A 52 -18.08 12.72 -11.57
N ALA A 53 -19.24 13.09 -12.12
CA ALA A 53 -19.40 13.40 -13.54
C ALA A 53 -19.03 14.86 -13.87
N HIS A 54 -19.04 15.76 -12.88
CA HIS A 54 -18.80 17.19 -13.06
C HIS A 54 -17.85 17.76 -12.00
N PRO A 55 -16.62 17.22 -11.85
CA PRO A 55 -15.67 17.75 -10.88
C PRO A 55 -15.20 19.15 -11.30
N PHE A 56 -14.99 20.04 -10.33
CA PHE A 56 -14.55 21.41 -10.59
C PHE A 56 -13.62 21.94 -9.49
N GLU A 57 -12.72 22.85 -9.87
CA GLU A 57 -11.78 23.47 -8.94
C GLU A 57 -12.48 24.49 -8.03
N ILE A 58 -12.15 24.45 -6.73
CA ILE A 58 -12.70 25.35 -5.71
C ILE A 58 -11.64 26.25 -5.05
N ALA A 59 -10.37 25.87 -5.14
CA ALA A 59 -9.22 26.69 -4.77
C ALA A 59 -7.96 26.18 -5.47
N PHE A 60 -6.98 27.06 -5.67
CA PHE A 60 -5.67 26.67 -6.19
C PHE A 60 -4.58 27.56 -5.63
N PHE A 61 -3.34 27.12 -5.79
CA PHE A 61 -2.15 27.93 -5.58
C PHE A 61 -1.08 27.52 -6.58
N ASP A 62 -0.56 28.49 -7.32
CA ASP A 62 0.46 28.29 -8.34
C ASP A 62 1.55 29.36 -8.22
N ARG A 63 2.82 28.96 -8.37
CA ARG A 63 3.98 29.87 -8.38
C ARG A 63 4.47 30.18 -9.79
N GLY A 64 3.97 29.48 -10.80
CA GLY A 64 4.57 29.43 -12.11
C GLY A 64 5.93 28.71 -12.09
N PRO A 65 6.69 28.86 -13.19
CA PRO A 65 7.90 28.09 -13.40
C PRO A 65 8.98 28.36 -12.34
N ILE A 66 9.83 27.36 -12.08
CA ILE A 66 11.01 27.53 -11.24
C ILE A 66 12.00 28.49 -11.89
N ASP A 67 12.22 28.34 -13.20
CA ASP A 67 13.07 29.19 -14.02
C ASP A 67 12.28 29.68 -15.24
N ALA A 68 12.39 30.98 -15.53
CA ALA A 68 11.60 31.62 -16.59
C ALA A 68 12.06 31.26 -18.02
N LYS A 69 13.22 30.63 -18.18
CA LYS A 69 13.85 30.32 -19.49
C LYS A 69 13.98 28.84 -19.71
N ASP A 70 14.42 28.11 -18.69
CA ASP A 70 14.76 26.70 -18.80
C ASP A 70 13.73 25.81 -18.09
N LEU A 71 13.28 24.76 -18.77
CA LEU A 71 12.45 23.73 -18.15
C LEU A 71 13.30 22.93 -17.16
N ILE A 72 13.00 23.11 -15.87
CA ILE A 72 13.62 22.36 -14.78
C ILE A 72 12.55 21.66 -13.95
N THR A 73 12.86 20.46 -13.46
CA THR A 73 11.91 19.70 -12.62
C THR A 73 11.67 20.46 -11.31
N GLY A 74 10.40 20.70 -11.01
CA GLY A 74 10.00 21.36 -9.77
C GLY A 74 8.52 21.20 -9.46
N GLY A 75 8.07 21.99 -8.51
CA GLY A 75 6.69 22.04 -8.06
C GLY A 75 6.33 20.95 -7.04
N TYR A 76 5.05 20.85 -6.70
CA TYR A 76 4.61 19.98 -5.62
C TYR A 76 4.62 18.50 -6.02
N TRP A 77 5.34 17.69 -5.25
CA TRP A 77 5.27 16.23 -5.32
C TRP A 77 4.06 15.67 -4.57
N SER A 78 3.69 16.31 -3.45
CA SER A 78 2.54 15.90 -2.66
C SER A 78 1.91 17.07 -1.94
N THR A 79 0.59 17.04 -1.81
CA THR A 79 -0.16 17.97 -0.96
C THR A 79 -1.15 17.17 -0.10
N TYR A 80 -1.10 17.36 1.22
CA TYR A 80 -1.94 16.59 2.13
C TYR A 80 -2.65 17.50 3.13
N TRP A 81 -3.92 17.23 3.35
CA TRP A 81 -4.69 17.80 4.44
C TRP A 81 -4.30 17.15 5.76
N TYR A 82 -3.93 17.94 6.75
CA TYR A 82 -3.67 17.47 8.10
C TYR A 82 -4.12 18.49 9.14
N ASN A 83 -5.15 18.11 9.92
CA ASN A 83 -5.63 18.83 11.10
C ASN A 83 -5.86 20.35 10.88
N GLY A 84 -6.43 20.72 9.73
CA GLY A 84 -6.81 22.10 9.39
C GLY A 84 -5.86 22.87 8.48
N TYR A 85 -4.78 22.22 8.05
CA TYR A 85 -3.80 22.78 7.13
C TYR A 85 -3.57 21.86 5.95
N ILE A 86 -3.12 22.43 4.84
CA ILE A 86 -2.63 21.69 3.68
C ILE A 86 -1.12 21.84 3.66
N TYR A 87 -0.40 20.72 3.71
CA TYR A 87 1.05 20.67 3.65
C TYR A 87 1.48 20.27 2.24
N GLY A 88 2.14 21.19 1.54
CA GLY A 88 2.72 20.96 0.22
C GLY A 88 4.21 20.68 0.31
N SER A 89 4.65 19.51 -0.16
CA SER A 89 6.07 19.20 -0.36
C SER A 89 6.44 19.51 -1.80
N GLU A 90 7.28 20.53 -1.97
CA GLU A 90 7.77 21.04 -3.25
C GLU A 90 9.19 20.53 -3.48
N ILE A 91 9.48 20.04 -4.69
CA ILE A 91 10.72 19.34 -5.07
C ILE A 91 11.99 20.19 -4.88
N SER A 92 11.93 21.47 -5.22
CA SER A 92 13.06 22.40 -5.37
C SER A 92 13.07 23.55 -4.35
N ARG A 93 11.92 23.91 -3.79
CA ARG A 93 11.64 25.08 -2.95
C ARG A 93 11.24 24.72 -1.51
N GLY A 94 11.07 23.42 -1.20
CA GLY A 94 10.87 22.95 0.18
C GLY A 94 9.40 22.72 0.55
N ILE A 95 8.94 23.30 1.67
CA ILE A 95 7.60 23.03 2.21
C ILE A 95 6.80 24.31 2.30
N ASP A 96 5.52 24.20 1.91
CA ASP A 96 4.50 25.20 2.18
C ASP A 96 3.38 24.66 3.06
N VAL A 97 2.81 25.56 3.85
CA VAL A 97 1.67 25.26 4.71
C VAL A 97 0.56 26.25 4.40
N PHE A 98 -0.54 25.75 3.87
CA PHE A 98 -1.71 26.53 3.50
C PHE A 98 -2.84 26.32 4.49
N LYS A 99 -3.72 27.32 4.58
CA LYS A 99 -4.98 27.23 5.31
C LYS A 99 -6.11 27.69 4.39
N LEU A 100 -7.20 26.93 4.36
CA LEU A 100 -8.41 27.32 3.64
C LEU A 100 -9.07 28.52 4.34
N ILE A 101 -9.62 29.41 3.52
CA ILE A 101 -10.45 30.54 3.95
C ILE A 101 -11.83 30.42 3.27
N PRO A 102 -12.88 31.03 3.85
CA PRO A 102 -14.21 31.01 3.23
C PRO A 102 -14.22 31.59 1.82
N SER A 103 -15.04 31.01 0.95
CA SER A 103 -15.25 31.43 -0.43
C SER A 103 -16.70 31.15 -0.86
N GLN A 104 -17.03 31.46 -2.11
CA GLN A 104 -18.32 31.07 -2.70
C GLN A 104 -18.54 29.56 -2.78
N TYR A 105 -17.47 28.76 -2.73
CA TYR A 105 -17.52 27.30 -2.84
C TYR A 105 -17.43 26.58 -1.49
N LEU A 106 -16.95 27.28 -0.46
CA LEU A 106 -16.69 26.69 0.85
C LEU A 106 -16.96 27.71 1.96
N SER A 107 -17.94 27.43 2.79
CA SER A 107 -18.31 28.27 3.93
C SER A 107 -17.35 28.08 5.12
N GLN A 108 -17.37 29.05 6.05
CA GLN A 108 -16.63 28.92 7.32
C GLN A 108 -17.07 27.68 8.11
N ASN A 109 -18.37 27.37 8.13
CA ASN A 109 -18.90 26.21 8.84
C ASN A 109 -18.39 24.88 8.26
N GLU A 110 -18.24 24.78 6.94
CA GLU A 110 -17.67 23.59 6.28
C GLU A 110 -16.19 23.42 6.61
N ILE A 111 -15.43 24.52 6.62
CA ILE A 111 -14.01 24.51 7.04
C ILE A 111 -13.91 24.07 8.51
N ASP A 112 -14.73 24.64 9.39
CA ASP A 112 -14.72 24.31 10.81
C ASP A 112 -15.11 22.85 11.05
N ALA A 113 -16.11 22.34 10.31
CA ALA A 113 -16.50 20.94 10.38
C ALA A 113 -15.38 19.99 9.93
N ALA A 114 -14.66 20.32 8.85
CA ALA A 114 -13.49 19.54 8.41
C ALA A 114 -12.36 19.55 9.46
N ASN A 115 -12.20 20.65 10.19
CA ASN A 115 -11.19 20.77 11.27
C ASN A 115 -11.50 19.93 12.51
N LEU A 116 -12.75 19.47 12.68
CA LEU A 116 -13.13 18.57 13.78
C LEU A 116 -12.60 17.16 13.58
N VAL A 117 -12.40 16.74 12.33
CA VAL A 117 -11.78 15.45 12.02
C VAL A 117 -10.28 15.59 12.20
N ARG A 118 -9.75 14.93 13.24
CA ARG A 118 -8.33 14.97 13.59
C ARG A 118 -7.73 13.58 13.59
N SER A 119 -6.48 13.51 13.14
CA SER A 119 -5.66 12.32 13.23
C SER A 119 -4.38 12.63 13.99
N ASP A 120 -3.97 11.71 14.86
CA ASP A 120 -2.67 11.79 15.54
C ASP A 120 -1.52 11.45 14.59
N GLU A 121 -1.80 10.56 13.63
CA GLU A 121 -0.90 10.17 12.55
C GLU A 121 -1.68 10.17 11.24
N LEU A 122 -1.04 10.65 10.17
CA LEU A 122 -1.59 10.58 8.83
C LEU A 122 -0.56 9.96 7.88
N ASN A 123 -0.99 8.90 7.21
CA ASN A 123 -0.31 8.37 6.04
C ASN A 123 -1.30 8.26 4.88
N ALA A 124 -1.34 9.28 4.02
CA ALA A 124 -2.21 9.30 2.84
C ALA A 124 -1.91 8.19 1.83
N GLN A 125 -0.82 7.44 2.02
CA GLN A 125 -0.35 6.36 1.16
C GLN A 125 -0.22 5.03 1.92
N GLU A 126 -0.91 4.86 3.06
CA GLU A 126 -0.72 3.73 3.96
C GLU A 126 -0.79 2.38 3.24
N GLN A 127 0.32 1.63 3.27
CA GLN A 127 0.37 0.22 2.90
C GLN A 127 0.47 -0.63 4.17
N LYS A 128 -0.62 -1.29 4.52
CA LYS A 128 -0.67 -2.12 5.73
C LYS A 128 0.20 -3.36 5.58
N ARG A 129 0.81 -3.77 6.69
CA ARG A 129 1.54 -5.03 6.75
C ARG A 129 0.60 -6.21 6.48
N SER A 130 0.88 -6.95 5.43
CA SER A 130 0.21 -8.21 5.16
C SER A 130 0.65 -9.28 6.15
N ILE A 131 -0.32 -9.98 6.73
CA ILE A 131 -0.12 -11.16 7.57
C ILE A 131 -0.79 -12.32 6.86
N TRP A 132 -0.04 -13.39 6.61
CA TRP A 132 -0.54 -14.56 5.89
C TRP A 132 -0.90 -15.69 6.88
N PRO A 133 -2.04 -16.38 6.69
CA PRO A 133 -2.41 -17.51 7.53
C PRO A 133 -1.51 -18.71 7.27
N ALA A 134 -1.33 -19.56 8.28
CA ALA A 134 -0.61 -20.83 8.14
C ALA A 134 -1.40 -21.82 7.27
N SER A 135 -1.17 -21.77 5.96
CA SER A 135 -1.91 -22.53 4.94
C SER A 135 -0.97 -23.18 3.93
N SER A 136 -1.43 -24.22 3.23
CA SER A 136 -0.63 -24.87 2.19
C SER A 136 -0.30 -23.95 1.02
N VAL A 137 -1.15 -22.97 0.72
CA VAL A 137 -0.88 -21.98 -0.33
C VAL A 137 0.35 -21.15 0.03
N VAL A 138 0.41 -20.67 1.28
CA VAL A 138 1.55 -19.87 1.79
C VAL A 138 2.82 -20.73 1.87
N ALA A 139 2.69 -21.99 2.30
CA ALA A 139 3.82 -22.92 2.33
C ALA A 139 4.37 -23.20 0.92
N ARG A 140 3.50 -23.45 -0.06
CA ARG A 140 3.91 -23.62 -1.47
C ARG A 140 4.61 -22.36 -2.00
N ALA A 141 4.11 -21.16 -1.66
CA ALA A 141 4.76 -19.92 -2.07
C ALA A 141 6.20 -19.78 -1.53
N TYR A 142 6.47 -20.19 -0.28
CA TYR A 142 7.84 -20.23 0.25
C TYR A 142 8.68 -21.32 -0.43
N LEU A 143 8.08 -22.47 -0.73
CA LEU A 143 8.75 -23.55 -1.44
C LEU A 143 9.16 -23.13 -2.87
N ASP A 144 8.27 -22.49 -3.62
CA ASP A 144 8.55 -22.02 -4.98
C ASP A 144 9.68 -20.99 -5.00
N GLN A 145 9.77 -20.16 -3.97
CA GLN A 145 10.88 -19.21 -3.78
C GLN A 145 12.21 -19.94 -3.58
N LEU A 146 12.22 -20.98 -2.73
CA LEU A 146 13.40 -21.82 -2.50
C LEU A 146 13.82 -22.62 -3.73
N VAL A 147 12.85 -23.14 -4.51
CA VAL A 147 13.15 -23.85 -5.76
C VAL A 147 13.77 -22.88 -6.77
N ARG A 148 13.22 -21.67 -6.89
CA ARG A 148 13.72 -20.64 -7.81
C ARG A 148 15.11 -20.14 -7.43
N SER A 149 15.41 -20.01 -6.15
CA SER A 149 16.75 -19.63 -5.67
C SER A 149 17.74 -20.80 -5.66
N LYS A 150 17.28 -22.03 -5.92
CA LYS A 150 18.04 -23.28 -5.69
C LYS A 150 18.47 -23.45 -4.23
N GLY A 151 17.77 -22.80 -3.29
CA GLY A 151 17.96 -22.90 -1.85
C GLY A 151 17.41 -24.19 -1.22
N ILE A 152 16.76 -25.03 -2.02
CA ILE A 152 16.30 -26.36 -1.62
C ILE A 152 16.60 -27.37 -2.72
N GLN A 153 16.98 -28.58 -2.31
CA GLN A 153 17.23 -29.66 -3.26
C GLN A 153 15.92 -30.09 -3.95
N PRO A 154 15.92 -30.40 -5.27
CA PRO A 154 14.72 -30.77 -6.00
C PRO A 154 13.95 -31.93 -5.36
N GLU A 155 14.65 -33.00 -4.95
CA GLU A 155 14.09 -34.16 -4.22
C GLU A 155 13.31 -33.73 -2.96
N ARG A 156 13.89 -32.81 -2.18
CA ARG A 156 13.28 -32.26 -0.98
C ARG A 156 12.05 -31.44 -1.32
N ALA A 157 12.10 -30.64 -2.38
CA ALA A 157 10.96 -29.85 -2.82
C ALA A 157 9.77 -30.74 -3.22
N HIS A 158 10.00 -31.81 -3.96
CA HIS A 158 8.96 -32.80 -4.29
C HIS A 158 8.36 -33.41 -3.01
N THR A 159 9.21 -33.80 -2.06
CA THR A 159 8.76 -34.33 -0.76
C THR A 159 7.86 -33.33 -0.01
N VAL A 160 8.23 -32.05 0.03
CA VAL A 160 7.41 -31.01 0.67
C VAL A 160 6.08 -30.83 -0.06
N THR A 161 6.09 -30.80 -1.40
CA THR A 161 4.87 -30.69 -2.22
C THR A 161 3.89 -31.83 -1.94
N ASP A 162 4.36 -33.08 -1.98
CA ASP A 162 3.54 -34.26 -1.72
C ASP A 162 2.99 -34.27 -0.28
N THR A 163 3.83 -33.85 0.66
CA THR A 163 3.44 -33.72 2.07
C THR A 163 2.35 -32.67 2.23
N LEU A 164 2.46 -31.49 1.61
CA LEU A 164 1.41 -30.47 1.63
C LEU A 164 0.12 -30.96 0.96
N ALA A 165 0.22 -31.68 -0.16
CA ALA A 165 -0.94 -32.25 -0.84
C ALA A 165 -1.66 -33.31 0.01
N ARG A 166 -0.93 -34.12 0.77
CA ARG A 166 -1.52 -35.06 1.73
C ARG A 166 -2.12 -34.34 2.93
N ALA A 167 -1.46 -33.30 3.44
CA ALA A 167 -1.98 -32.48 4.53
C ALA A 167 -3.31 -31.80 4.15
N ASP A 168 -3.48 -31.41 2.89
CA ASP A 168 -4.74 -30.85 2.34
C ASP A 168 -5.89 -31.86 2.29
N LYS A 169 -5.61 -33.17 2.34
CA LYS A 169 -6.64 -34.22 2.38
C LYS A 169 -7.09 -34.57 3.80
N LEU A 170 -6.32 -34.20 4.83
CA LEU A 170 -6.70 -34.42 6.22
C LEU A 170 -7.73 -33.40 6.65
N ARG A 171 -8.82 -33.89 7.24
CA ARG A 171 -9.92 -33.07 7.75
C ARG A 171 -9.83 -32.85 9.25
N SER A 172 -9.31 -33.85 9.97
CA SER A 172 -9.15 -33.79 11.42
C SER A 172 -7.94 -34.59 11.91
N SER A 173 -7.50 -34.26 13.11
CA SER A 173 -6.48 -35.01 13.86
C SER A 173 -6.94 -36.44 14.24
N GLY A 174 -8.24 -36.72 14.17
CA GLY A 174 -8.84 -38.03 14.41
C GLY A 174 -8.89 -38.95 13.19
N ASP A 175 -8.52 -38.47 11.99
CA ASP A 175 -8.55 -39.27 10.78
C ASP A 175 -7.57 -40.46 10.87
N LYS A 176 -7.92 -41.61 10.28
CA LYS A 176 -7.09 -42.82 10.32
C LYS A 176 -5.70 -42.53 9.74
N GLY A 177 -4.67 -42.64 10.58
CA GLY A 177 -3.28 -42.39 10.21
C GLY A 177 -2.82 -40.92 10.35
N ALA A 178 -3.69 -40.01 10.81
CA ALA A 178 -3.34 -38.62 11.06
C ALA A 178 -2.21 -38.48 12.07
N ALA A 179 -2.25 -39.20 13.20
CA ALA A 179 -1.19 -39.15 14.21
C ALA A 179 0.20 -39.54 13.68
N ALA A 180 0.26 -40.55 12.80
CA ALA A 180 1.52 -40.94 12.16
C ALA A 180 2.00 -39.88 11.16
N PHE A 181 1.08 -39.27 10.42
CA PHE A 181 1.41 -38.20 9.49
C PHE A 181 1.80 -36.89 10.17
N ILE A 182 1.21 -36.54 11.31
CA ILE A 182 1.60 -35.39 12.13
C ILE A 182 3.06 -35.55 12.58
N ARG A 183 3.46 -36.74 13.04
CA ARG A 183 4.88 -37.02 13.36
C ARG A 183 5.80 -36.87 12.14
N GLN A 184 5.33 -37.23 10.94
CA GLN A 184 6.08 -37.02 9.69
C GLN A 184 6.21 -35.52 9.37
N LEU A 185 5.16 -34.72 9.58
CA LEU A 185 5.19 -33.27 9.42
C LEU A 185 6.17 -32.63 10.41
N ASP A 186 6.15 -33.04 11.67
CA ASP A 186 7.09 -32.53 12.69
C ASP A 186 8.55 -32.87 12.33
N ALA A 187 8.80 -34.09 11.83
CA ALA A 187 10.12 -34.47 11.35
C ALA A 187 10.58 -33.60 10.17
N LEU A 188 9.68 -33.30 9.23
CA LEU A 188 9.96 -32.39 8.11
C LEU A 188 10.24 -30.96 8.57
N VAL A 189 9.43 -30.42 9.50
CA VAL A 189 9.64 -29.10 10.11
C VAL A 189 11.03 -29.02 10.74
N ASN A 190 11.43 -30.02 11.52
CA ASN A 190 12.74 -30.07 12.15
C ASN A 190 13.88 -30.17 11.13
N GLN A 191 13.68 -30.87 10.00
CA GLN A 191 14.66 -30.92 8.91
C GLN A 191 14.83 -29.54 8.26
N LEU A 192 13.73 -28.88 7.88
CA LEU A 192 13.75 -27.55 7.29
C LEU A 192 14.41 -26.51 8.21
N GLN A 193 14.21 -26.63 9.53
CA GLN A 193 14.89 -25.77 10.51
C GLN A 193 16.40 -26.01 10.58
N ARG A 194 16.86 -27.26 10.44
CA ARG A 194 18.30 -27.58 10.37
C ARG A 194 18.91 -27.06 9.08
N ASP A 195 18.25 -27.28 7.94
CA ASP A 195 18.70 -26.79 6.64
C ASP A 195 18.83 -25.25 6.66
N ALA A 196 17.88 -24.57 7.33
CA ALA A 196 17.93 -23.13 7.54
C ALA A 196 19.11 -22.66 8.42
N GLY A 197 19.64 -23.51 9.29
CA GLY A 197 20.80 -23.21 10.12
C GLY A 197 22.12 -23.19 9.33
N THR A 198 22.15 -23.88 8.18
CA THR A 198 23.32 -23.98 7.30
C THR A 198 23.20 -23.14 6.03
N ALA A 199 21.99 -22.68 5.69
CA ALA A 199 21.74 -21.86 4.50
C ALA A 199 22.14 -20.39 4.70
N ALA A 200 22.46 -19.72 3.59
CA ALA A 200 22.64 -18.27 3.56
C ALA A 200 21.28 -17.55 3.46
N ALA A 201 21.25 -16.26 3.78
CA ALA A 201 20.09 -15.42 3.50
C ALA A 201 19.97 -15.17 1.98
N PRO A 202 18.75 -15.13 1.39
CA PRO A 202 17.45 -15.18 2.05
C PRO A 202 16.87 -16.60 2.26
N ASP A 203 17.51 -17.65 1.74
CA ASP A 203 16.97 -19.03 1.77
C ASP A 203 16.79 -19.56 3.19
N ALA A 204 17.71 -19.23 4.10
CA ALA A 204 17.56 -19.53 5.52
C ALA A 204 16.28 -18.93 6.14
N VAL A 205 15.82 -17.78 5.65
CA VAL A 205 14.56 -17.15 6.11
C VAL A 205 13.37 -17.92 5.54
N HIS A 206 13.36 -18.20 4.23
CA HIS A 206 12.28 -18.94 3.59
C HIS A 206 12.11 -20.37 4.14
N LEU A 207 13.20 -21.07 4.46
CA LEU A 207 13.15 -22.40 5.10
C LEU A 207 12.50 -22.33 6.48
N ARG A 208 12.83 -21.30 7.30
CA ARG A 208 12.18 -21.09 8.60
C ARG A 208 10.70 -20.74 8.45
N LEU A 209 10.35 -19.87 7.50
CA LEU A 209 8.96 -19.48 7.24
C LEU A 209 8.13 -20.66 6.72
N LEU A 210 8.69 -21.48 5.83
CA LEU A 210 8.08 -22.72 5.36
C LEU A 210 7.83 -23.68 6.52
N ALA A 211 8.84 -23.92 7.37
CA ALA A 211 8.72 -24.79 8.53
C ALA A 211 7.65 -24.28 9.52
N ALA A 212 7.64 -22.98 9.82
CA ALA A 212 6.65 -22.36 10.68
C ALA A 212 5.23 -22.44 10.10
N THR A 213 5.08 -22.24 8.79
CA THR A 213 3.80 -22.32 8.10
C THR A 213 3.25 -23.75 8.10
N ILE A 214 4.10 -24.75 7.85
CA ILE A 214 3.72 -26.16 7.95
C ILE A 214 3.28 -26.48 9.38
N LYS A 215 4.06 -26.08 10.39
CA LYS A 215 3.72 -26.31 11.80
C LYS A 215 2.39 -25.67 12.19
N GLY A 216 2.18 -24.41 11.84
CA GLY A 216 0.93 -23.69 12.13
C GLY A 216 -0.27 -24.33 11.43
N ARG A 217 -0.10 -24.80 10.20
CA ARG A 217 -1.14 -25.53 9.46
C ARG A 217 -1.48 -26.85 10.14
N THR A 218 -0.49 -27.57 10.66
CA THR A 218 -0.70 -28.82 11.41
C THR A 218 -1.47 -28.58 12.70
N ALA A 219 -1.16 -27.49 13.42
CA ALA A 219 -1.91 -27.11 14.61
C ALA A 219 -3.39 -26.81 14.32
N ASN A 220 -3.72 -26.35 13.11
CA ASN A 220 -5.11 -26.10 12.71
C ASN A 220 -5.91 -27.37 12.37
N LEU A 221 -5.32 -28.58 12.49
CA LEU A 221 -6.02 -29.87 12.28
C LEU A 221 -6.75 -30.37 13.53
N HIS A 222 -6.87 -29.57 14.59
CA HIS A 222 -7.58 -29.93 15.83
C HIS A 222 -9.00 -30.44 15.55
#